data_AF-A0A1V9FLF4-F1
#
_entry.id   AF-A0A1V9FLF4-F1
#
_cell.length_a   1.000
_cell.length_b   1.000
_cell.length_c   1.000
_cell.angle_alpha   90.00
_cell.angle_beta   90.00
_cell.angle_gamma   90.00
#
_symmetry.space_group_name_H-M   'P 1'
#
loop_
_entity.id
_entity.type
_entity.pdbx_description
1 polymer ?
#
loop_
_entity_poly.entity_id
_entity_poly.type
_entity_poly.pdbx_seq_one_letter_code
_entity_poly.pdbx_strand_id
1 'polypeptide(L)'
;MEQNQQQQAALKVRRSSQEILECLKEQRQGGLTVREYCQANAISEKTFYRWQKVYGKQRRKRRKKQSKARSGFATIDVIGNVVAAARPQLFAEIGNIRLYKEVPAEYLKTLLS
;
A
#
# COMPACT_ATOMS: atom_id res chain seq x y z
N MET A 1 -41.98 22.65 -39.07
CA MET A 1 -41.26 22.40 -37.81
C MET A 1 -41.72 21.06 -37.30
N GLU A 2 -40.96 19.97 -37.45
CA GLU A 2 -41.15 18.78 -36.59
C GLU A 2 -39.98 17.82 -36.81
N GLN A 3 -38.91 18.08 -36.06
CA GLN A 3 -37.76 17.19 -35.97
C GLN A 3 -38.01 16.11 -34.91
N ASN A 4 -37.65 14.88 -35.26
CA ASN A 4 -37.01 13.88 -34.41
C ASN A 4 -37.75 13.39 -33.16
N GLN A 5 -38.53 12.33 -33.32
CA GLN A 5 -38.84 11.43 -32.21
C GLN A 5 -38.86 9.95 -32.62
N GLN A 6 -37.80 9.48 -33.27
CA GLN A 6 -37.50 8.05 -33.36
C GLN A 6 -36.77 7.61 -32.09
N GLN A 7 -37.52 7.44 -31.01
CA GLN A 7 -37.02 6.80 -29.79
C GLN A 7 -36.95 5.29 -30.02
N GLN A 8 -35.74 4.81 -30.30
CA GLN A 8 -35.43 3.39 -30.45
C GLN A 8 -35.65 2.67 -29.11
N ALA A 9 -36.58 1.71 -29.09
CA ALA A 9 -36.81 0.82 -27.96
C ALA A 9 -35.65 -0.19 -27.85
N ALA A 10 -34.54 0.23 -27.23
CA ALA A 10 -33.44 -0.68 -26.90
C ALA A 10 -33.92 -1.69 -25.84
N LEU A 11 -33.84 -2.99 -26.19
CA LEU A 11 -34.05 -4.11 -25.29
C LEU A 11 -33.35 -3.83 -23.94
N LYS A 12 -34.08 -3.94 -22.82
CA LYS A 12 -33.54 -3.72 -21.47
C LYS A 12 -32.56 -4.85 -21.13
N VAL A 13 -31.35 -4.79 -21.66
CA VAL A 13 -30.25 -5.69 -21.30
C VAL A 13 -29.97 -5.50 -19.81
N ARG A 14 -30.32 -6.50 -19.01
CA ARG A 14 -29.99 -6.53 -17.59
C ARG A 14 -28.52 -6.84 -17.45
N ARG A 15 -27.71 -5.80 -17.25
CA ARG A 15 -26.29 -5.96 -16.96
C ARG A 15 -26.08 -6.50 -15.55
N SER A 16 -25.12 -7.41 -15.41
CA SER A 16 -24.71 -7.98 -14.13
C SER A 16 -23.99 -6.93 -13.27
N SER A 17 -23.85 -7.21 -11.97
CA SER A 17 -23.12 -6.30 -11.06
C SER A 17 -21.64 -6.16 -11.44
N GLN A 18 -21.04 -7.18 -12.04
CA GLN A 18 -19.64 -7.17 -12.48
C GLN A 18 -19.48 -6.32 -13.74
N GLU A 19 -20.34 -6.52 -14.73
CA GLU A 19 -20.35 -5.73 -15.98
C GLU A 19 -20.53 -4.23 -15.69
N ILE A 20 -21.42 -3.88 -14.76
CA ILE A 20 -21.62 -2.47 -14.37
C ILE A 20 -20.34 -1.88 -13.75
N LEU A 21 -19.61 -2.66 -12.96
CA LEU A 21 -18.35 -2.22 -12.35
C LEU A 21 -17.25 -2.02 -13.40
N GLU A 22 -17.21 -2.89 -14.41
CA GLU A 22 -16.30 -2.79 -15.55
C GLU A 22 -16.61 -1.55 -16.38
N CYS A 23 -17.87 -1.31 -16.75
CA CYS A 23 -18.26 -0.09 -17.45
C CYS A 23 -17.86 1.19 -16.68
N LEU A 24 -18.06 1.20 -15.36
CA LEU A 24 -17.64 2.32 -14.50
C LEU A 24 -16.12 2.48 -14.37
N LYS A 25 -15.35 1.43 -14.64
CA LYS A 25 -13.88 1.45 -14.63
C LYS A 25 -13.36 1.92 -15.98
N GLU A 26 -13.88 1.36 -17.07
CA GLU A 26 -13.56 1.74 -18.45
C GLU A 26 -13.83 3.21 -18.69
N GLN A 27 -15.00 3.74 -18.31
CA GLN A 27 -15.30 5.15 -18.48
C GLN A 27 -14.28 6.06 -17.77
N ARG A 28 -13.78 5.67 -16.59
CA ARG A 28 -12.77 6.45 -15.86
C ARG A 28 -11.38 6.39 -16.49
N GLN A 29 -11.06 5.27 -17.15
CA GLN A 29 -9.76 5.06 -17.77
C GLN A 29 -9.72 5.63 -19.19
N GLY A 30 -10.85 5.62 -19.90
CA GLY A 30 -10.95 5.96 -21.31
C GLY A 30 -10.92 7.45 -21.64
N GLY A 31 -10.82 8.35 -20.66
CA GLY A 31 -10.72 9.81 -20.88
C GLY A 31 -11.97 10.47 -21.47
N LEU A 32 -12.94 9.70 -21.97
CA LEU A 32 -14.22 10.17 -22.49
C LEU A 32 -15.08 10.75 -21.38
N THR A 33 -15.83 11.80 -21.71
CA THR A 33 -16.86 12.32 -20.82
C THR A 33 -17.95 11.27 -20.61
N VAL A 34 -18.67 11.37 -19.49
CA VAL A 34 -19.77 10.44 -19.18
C VAL A 34 -20.81 10.40 -20.30
N ARG A 35 -21.08 11.56 -20.91
CA ARG A 35 -22.04 11.71 -22.01
C ARG A 35 -21.58 10.95 -23.26
N GLU A 36 -20.33 11.15 -23.69
CA GLU A 36 -19.76 10.45 -24.86
C GLU A 36 -19.71 8.95 -24.63
N TYR A 37 -19.29 8.51 -23.43
CA TYR A 37 -19.27 7.10 -23.07
C TYR A 37 -20.68 6.48 -23.08
N CYS A 38 -21.66 7.19 -22.51
CA CYS A 38 -23.06 6.75 -22.49
C CYS A 38 -23.65 6.65 -23.91
N GLN A 39 -23.33 7.60 -24.78
CA GLN A 39 -23.75 7.59 -26.18
C GLN A 39 -23.13 6.41 -26.94
N ALA A 40 -21.82 6.18 -26.79
CA ALA A 40 -21.11 5.08 -27.45
C ALA A 40 -21.60 3.69 -27.01
N ASN A 41 -22.01 3.55 -25.74
CA ASN A 41 -22.40 2.26 -25.16
C ASN A 41 -23.93 2.05 -25.09
N ALA A 42 -24.72 2.96 -25.69
CA ALA A 42 -26.18 2.96 -25.63
C ALA A 42 -26.72 2.85 -24.19
N ILE A 43 -26.09 3.58 -23.26
CA ILE A 43 -26.48 3.67 -21.85
C ILE A 43 -27.11 5.04 -21.63
N SER A 44 -28.24 5.12 -20.93
CA SER A 44 -28.76 6.42 -20.51
C SER A 44 -27.93 6.99 -19.35
N GLU A 45 -27.61 8.28 -19.41
CA GLU A 45 -26.83 8.95 -18.36
C GLU A 45 -27.42 8.75 -16.96
N LYS A 46 -28.76 8.79 -16.84
CA LYS A 46 -29.47 8.50 -15.59
C LYS A 46 -29.12 7.13 -15.01
N THR A 47 -29.01 6.12 -15.87
CA THR A 47 -28.63 4.76 -15.48
C THR A 47 -27.18 4.72 -15.02
N PHE A 48 -26.28 5.38 -15.76
CA PHE A 48 -24.87 5.48 -15.40
C PHE A 48 -24.66 6.15 -14.05
N TYR A 49 -25.28 7.32 -13.81
CA TYR A 49 -25.18 8.02 -12.52
C TYR A 49 -25.80 7.20 -11.38
N ARG A 50 -26.89 6.46 -11.63
CA ARG A 50 -27.45 5.53 -10.65
C ARG A 50 -26.44 4.44 -10.29
N TRP A 51 -25.80 3.82 -11.27
CA TRP A 51 -24.75 2.84 -11.04
C TRP A 51 -23.58 3.43 -10.24
N GLN A 52 -23.11 4.62 -10.62
CA GLN A 52 -22.03 5.31 -9.91
C GLN A 52 -22.38 5.55 -8.43
N LYS A 53 -23.63 5.92 -8.11
CA LYS A 53 -24.12 6.11 -6.74
C LYS A 53 -24.16 4.80 -5.94
N VAL A 54 -24.71 3.74 -6.53
CA VAL A 54 -24.88 2.44 -5.87
C VAL A 54 -23.52 1.76 -5.65
N TYR A 55 -22.77 1.57 -6.72
CA TYR A 55 -21.50 0.84 -6.69
C TYR A 55 -20.35 1.69 -6.12
N GLY A 56 -20.42 3.01 -6.22
CA GLY A 56 -19.48 3.92 -5.55
C GLY A 56 -19.50 3.78 -4.03
N LYS A 57 -20.69 3.68 -3.42
CA LYS A 57 -20.85 3.44 -1.97
C LYS A 57 -20.34 2.06 -1.57
N GLN A 58 -20.60 1.04 -2.39
CA GLN A 58 -20.14 -0.33 -2.12
C GLN A 58 -18.60 -0.44 -2.15
N ARG A 59 -17.94 0.22 -3.10
CA ARG A 59 -16.46 0.31 -3.13
C ARG A 59 -15.89 0.98 -1.89
N ARG A 60 -16.49 2.08 -1.42
CA ARG A 60 -16.08 2.77 -0.18
C ARG A 60 -16.24 1.87 1.05
N LYS A 61 -17.36 1.15 1.17
CA LYS A 61 -17.57 0.17 2.26
C LYS A 61 -16.54 -0.96 2.24
N ARG A 62 -16.24 -1.54 1.07
CA ARG A 62 -15.20 -2.58 0.92
C ARG A 62 -13.82 -2.06 1.32
N ARG A 63 -13.43 -0.88 0.84
CA ARG A 63 -12.16 -0.24 1.23
C ARG A 63 -12.09 0.03 2.73
N LYS A 64 -13.16 0.54 3.35
CA LYS A 64 -13.22 0.77 4.80
C LYS A 64 -13.08 -0.54 5.61
N LYS A 65 -13.68 -1.64 5.13
CA LYS A 65 -13.52 -2.97 5.74
C LYS A 65 -12.06 -3.46 5.63
N GLN A 66 -11.44 -3.29 4.47
CA GLN A 66 -10.05 -3.67 4.24
C GLN A 66 -9.06 -2.80 5.02
N SER A 67 -9.30 -1.48 5.11
CA SER A 67 -8.46 -0.59 5.91
C SER A 67 -8.57 -0.89 7.39
N LYS A 68 -9.77 -1.26 7.89
CA LYS A 68 -9.94 -1.73 9.27
C LYS A 68 -9.20 -3.04 9.54
N ALA A 69 -9.12 -3.94 8.55
CA ALA A 69 -8.34 -5.17 8.66
C ALA A 69 -6.81 -4.92 8.62
N ARG A 70 -6.36 -3.84 7.96
CA ARG A 70 -4.95 -3.45 7.86
C ARG A 70 -4.50 -2.44 8.92
N SER A 71 -5.43 -1.84 9.66
CA SER A 71 -5.10 -0.93 10.76
C SER A 71 -4.78 -1.77 12.00
N GLY A 72 -3.51 -1.84 12.35
CA GLY A 72 -2.99 -2.53 13.53
C GLY A 72 -1.50 -2.19 13.69
N PHE A 73 -0.92 -2.58 14.81
CA PHE A 73 0.51 -2.42 15.05
C PHE A 73 1.26 -3.63 14.48
N ALA A 74 2.40 -3.38 13.81
CA ALA A 74 3.32 -4.44 13.41
C ALA A 74 4.36 -4.61 14.52
N THR A 75 4.53 -5.84 15.01
CA THR A 75 5.63 -6.18 15.92
C THR A 75 6.94 -6.14 15.14
N ILE A 76 7.87 -5.29 15.56
CA ILE A 76 9.22 -5.22 15.02
C ILE A 76 10.14 -5.81 16.08
N ASP A 77 10.77 -6.93 15.75
CA ASP A 77 11.77 -7.53 16.62
C ASP A 77 13.07 -6.72 16.53
N VAL A 78 13.43 -6.06 17.63
CA VAL A 78 14.71 -5.36 17.74
C VAL A 78 15.78 -6.42 17.99
N ILE A 79 16.44 -6.87 16.92
CA ILE A 79 17.65 -7.68 17.04
C ILE A 79 18.70 -6.79 17.69
N GLY A 80 18.99 -7.05 18.97
CA GLY A 80 19.96 -6.32 19.76
C GLY A 80 21.28 -6.22 19.00
N ASN A 81 21.63 -4.99 18.64
CA ASN A 81 22.86 -4.66 17.94
C ASN A 81 24.06 -5.07 18.82
N VAL A 82 24.82 -6.08 18.40
CA VAL A 82 26.00 -6.63 19.10
C VAL A 82 27.21 -5.68 18.97
N VAL A 83 27.00 -4.37 19.17
CA VAL A 83 28.06 -3.35 19.11
C VAL A 83 28.78 -3.19 20.47
N ALA A 84 28.64 -4.19 21.35
CA ALA A 84 29.50 -4.30 22.53
C ALA A 84 30.96 -4.68 22.18
N ALA A 85 31.25 -5.10 20.94
CA ALA A 85 32.56 -5.61 20.54
C ALA A 85 33.52 -4.57 19.92
N ALA A 86 33.14 -3.29 19.80
CA ALA A 86 33.97 -2.27 19.12
C ALA A 86 34.77 -1.36 20.06
N ARG A 87 34.49 -1.36 21.36
CA ARG A 87 35.33 -0.67 22.35
C ARG A 87 36.11 -1.73 23.12
N PRO A 88 37.45 -1.72 23.06
CA PRO A 88 38.20 -2.68 23.84
C PRO A 88 37.96 -2.36 25.32
N GLN A 89 37.35 -3.30 26.03
CA GLN A 89 37.01 -3.17 27.44
C GLN A 89 38.32 -3.14 28.24
N LEU A 90 38.48 -2.16 29.12
CA LEU A 90 39.66 -2.05 30.00
C LEU A 90 39.74 -3.34 30.83
N PHE A 91 40.82 -4.10 30.64
CA PHE A 91 41.10 -5.36 31.31
C PHE A 91 41.76 -5.13 32.69
N ALA A 92 42.79 -4.27 32.75
CA ALA A 92 43.47 -3.92 33.99
C ALA A 92 44.17 -2.56 33.92
N GLU A 93 44.36 -1.90 35.07
CA GLU A 93 45.10 -0.63 35.20
C GLU A 93 46.11 -0.71 36.37
N ILE A 94 47.37 -0.36 36.09
CA ILE A 94 48.44 -0.30 37.09
C ILE A 94 49.19 1.02 36.90
N GLY A 95 48.99 1.97 37.81
CA GLY A 95 49.52 3.33 37.66
C GLY A 95 49.04 3.97 36.36
N ASN A 96 49.96 4.28 35.45
CA ASN A 96 49.66 4.87 34.15
C ASN A 96 49.53 3.85 33.00
N ILE A 97 49.59 2.54 33.30
CA ILE A 97 49.51 1.47 32.30
C ILE A 97 48.08 0.95 32.23
N ARG A 98 47.48 0.96 31.04
CA ARG A 98 46.13 0.46 30.77
C ARG A 98 46.18 -0.73 29.83
N LEU A 99 45.76 -1.90 30.31
CA LEU A 99 45.63 -3.11 29.52
C LEU A 99 44.19 -3.23 29.02
N TYR A 100 44.04 -3.37 27.71
CA TYR A 100 42.74 -3.46 27.03
C TYR A 100 42.43 -4.88 26.53
N LYS A 101 43.31 -5.83 26.85
CA LYS A 101 43.24 -7.26 26.55
C LYS A 101 43.93 -8.02 27.68
N GLU A 102 43.52 -9.28 27.88
CA GLU A 102 44.21 -10.17 28.81
C GLU A 102 45.60 -10.51 28.25
N VAL A 103 46.64 -10.38 29.09
CA VAL A 103 48.03 -10.64 28.68
C VAL A 103 48.71 -11.55 29.72
N PRO A 104 49.25 -12.72 29.33
CA PRO A 104 50.02 -13.58 30.22
C PRO A 104 51.35 -12.93 30.65
N ALA A 105 51.81 -13.24 31.87
CA ALA A 105 53.06 -12.70 32.41
C ALA A 105 54.29 -13.05 31.54
N GLU A 106 54.30 -14.22 30.90
CA GLU A 106 55.39 -14.65 30.00
C GLU A 106 55.55 -13.72 28.79
N TYR A 107 54.45 -13.25 28.20
CA TYR A 107 54.51 -12.32 27.07
C TYR A 107 55.15 -10.98 27.50
N LEU A 108 54.82 -10.48 28.68
CA LEU A 108 55.42 -9.24 29.20
C LEU A 108 56.93 -9.39 29.42
N LYS A 109 57.38 -10.56 29.90
CA LYS A 109 58.81 -10.85 30.06
C LYS A 109 59.56 -10.82 28.73
N THR A 110 58.96 -11.31 27.64
CA THR A 110 59.60 -11.30 26.31
C THR A 110 59.80 -9.90 25.72
N LEU A 111 59.03 -8.90 26.16
CA LEU A 111 59.14 -7.52 25.68
C LEU A 111 60.23 -6.70 26.39
N LEU A 112 60.79 -7.21 27.49
CA LEU A 112 61.83 -6.54 28.27
C LEU A 112 63.25 -6.91 27.83
N SER A 113 63.40 -7.79 26.84
CA SER A 113 64.69 -8.14 26.22
C SER A 113 65.05 -7.19 25.09
#